data_AF-A0A377A501-F1
#
_entry.id   AF-A0A377A501-F1
#
_cell.length_a   1.000
_cell.length_b   1.000
_cell.length_c   1.000
_cell.angle_alpha   90.00
_cell.angle_beta   90.00
_cell.angle_gamma   90.00
#
_symmetry.space_group_name_H-M   'P 1'
#
loop_
_entity.id
_entity.type
_entity.pdbx_description
1 polymer ?
#
loop_
_entity_poly.entity_id
_entity_poly.type
_entity_poly.pdbx_seq_one_letter_code
_entity_poly.pdbx_strand_id
1 'polypeptide(L)'
;MTDILSGAIVAAIAIAAGMVAVWCLPRLHAMMNQMKNPVLVLGIGGFILGILGVIGGPVSLFKGLDEMQQMVANQAFSTSDYFLLAVIKLAALVVAAASGFRGGRIFPAVFVGVALGLMLHEHVPAVPAAITVSCAILGIVLV
;
A
#
# COMPACT_ATOMS: atom_id res chain seq x y z
N MET A 1 -17.14 -8.39 -21.48
CA MET A 1 -16.68 -7.01 -21.81
C MET A 1 -16.72 -6.10 -20.58
N THR A 2 -17.80 -6.17 -19.79
CA THR A 2 -17.92 -5.52 -18.47
C THR A 2 -16.72 -5.79 -17.56
N ASP A 3 -16.25 -7.03 -17.47
CA ASP A 3 -15.10 -7.40 -16.62
C ASP A 3 -13.78 -6.75 -17.04
N ILE A 4 -13.56 -6.61 -18.35
CA ILE A 4 -12.35 -5.96 -18.90
C ILE A 4 -12.39 -4.47 -18.58
N LEU A 5 -13.54 -3.83 -18.74
CA LEU A 5 -13.71 -2.41 -18.45
C LEU A 5 -13.56 -2.14 -16.95
N SER A 6 -14.20 -2.95 -16.10
CA SER A 6 -14.07 -2.86 -14.65
C SER A 6 -12.62 -3.07 -14.20
N GLY A 7 -11.93 -4.08 -14.72
CA GLY A 7 -10.52 -4.33 -14.44
C GLY A 7 -9.62 -3.17 -14.85
N ALA A 8 -9.88 -2.55 -16.01
CA ALA A 8 -9.13 -1.38 -16.47
C ALA A 8 -9.31 -0.17 -15.54
N ILE A 9 -10.54 0.07 -15.06
CA ILE A 9 -10.83 1.14 -14.09
C ILE A 9 -10.09 0.88 -12.77
N VAL A 10 -10.15 -0.35 -12.25
CA VAL A 10 -9.45 -0.73 -11.03
C VAL A 10 -7.93 -0.55 -11.17
N ALA A 11 -7.36 -0.99 -12.29
CA ALA A 11 -5.94 -0.79 -12.57
C ALA A 11 -5.58 0.70 -12.65
N ALA A 12 -6.42 1.53 -13.29
CA ALA A 12 -6.20 2.97 -13.35
C ALA A 12 -6.22 3.64 -11.96
N ILE A 13 -7.13 3.21 -11.06
CA ILE A 13 -7.18 3.69 -9.67
C ILE A 13 -5.90 3.30 -8.93
N ALA A 14 -5.45 2.05 -9.06
CA ALA A 14 -4.24 1.57 -8.41
C ALA A 14 -2.98 2.29 -8.94
N ILE A 15 -2.89 2.53 -10.26
CA ILE A 15 -1.82 3.33 -10.87
C ILE A 15 -1.83 4.74 -10.32
N ALA A 16 -3.01 5.39 -10.24
CA ALA A 16 -3.12 6.74 -9.70
C ALA A 16 -2.61 6.79 -8.24
N ALA A 17 -2.98 5.82 -7.40
CA ALA A 17 -2.47 5.71 -6.04
C ALA A 17 -0.94 5.48 -5.99
N GLY A 18 -0.41 4.61 -6.85
CA GLY A 18 1.04 4.37 -6.98
C GLY A 18 1.81 5.62 -7.43
N MET A 19 1.26 6.38 -8.38
CA MET A 19 1.84 7.63 -8.86
C MET A 19 1.93 8.69 -7.75
N VAL A 20 0.94 8.75 -6.85
CA VAL A 20 1.03 9.62 -5.66
C VAL A 20 2.20 9.20 -4.78
N ALA A 21 2.40 7.89 -4.54
CA ALA A 21 3.56 7.40 -3.81
C ALA A 21 4.90 7.74 -4.49
N VAL A 22 5.00 7.56 -5.81
CA VAL A 22 6.20 7.91 -6.57
C VAL A 22 6.47 9.42 -6.55
N TRP A 23 5.43 10.25 -6.58
CA TRP A 23 5.58 11.70 -6.47
C TRP A 23 6.00 12.15 -5.06
N CYS A 24 5.50 11.49 -4.02
CA CYS A 24 5.89 11.75 -2.63
C CYS A 24 7.34 11.35 -2.33
N LEU A 25 7.84 10.29 -2.98
CA LEU A 25 9.17 9.73 -2.72
C LEU A 25 10.33 10.74 -2.87
N PRO A 26 10.54 11.42 -4.01
CA PRO A 26 11.65 12.36 -4.17
C PRO A 26 11.52 13.56 -3.25
N ARG A 27 10.27 13.97 -2.92
CA ARG A 27 10.01 15.11 -2.04
C ARG A 27 10.39 14.79 -0.59
N LEU A 28 9.98 13.62 -0.09
CA LEU A 28 10.37 13.13 1.23
C LEU A 28 11.87 12.82 1.30
N HIS A 29 12.43 12.21 0.26
CA HIS A 29 13.85 11.93 0.21
C HIS A 29 14.69 13.21 0.22
N ALA A 30 14.28 14.25 -0.51
CA ALA A 30 14.94 15.55 -0.48
C ALA A 30 14.87 16.21 0.90
N MET A 31 13.72 16.17 1.58
CA MET A 31 13.58 16.68 2.95
C MET A 31 14.46 15.90 3.94
N MET A 32 14.56 14.58 3.78
CA MET A 32 15.39 13.74 4.64
C MET A 32 16.88 13.96 4.41
N ASN A 33 17.33 14.14 3.16
CA ASN A 33 18.72 14.42 2.82
C ASN A 33 19.18 15.84 3.20
N GLN A 34 18.27 16.77 3.49
CA GLN A 34 18.64 18.07 4.07
C GLN A 34 19.20 17.92 5.50
N MET A 35 18.90 16.81 6.17
CA MET A 35 19.47 16.51 7.48
C MET A 35 20.86 15.91 7.34
N LYS A 36 21.88 16.60 7.85
CA LYS A 36 23.29 16.19 7.72
C LYS A 36 23.66 14.89 8.46
N ASN A 37 22.84 14.43 9.41
CA ASN A 37 23.15 13.27 10.24
C ASN A 37 22.28 12.04 9.85
N PRO A 38 22.85 11.00 9.23
CA PRO A 38 22.11 9.83 8.77
C PRO A 38 21.44 9.04 9.92
N VAL A 39 21.97 9.12 11.14
CA VAL A 39 21.36 8.46 12.31
C VAL A 39 20.03 9.11 12.68
N LEU A 40 19.94 10.44 12.58
CA LEU A 40 18.69 11.18 12.84
C LEU A 40 17.63 10.88 11.77
N VAL A 41 18.03 10.76 10.50
CA VAL A 41 17.11 10.39 9.41
C VAL A 41 16.48 9.02 9.66
N LEU A 42 17.31 8.02 10.02
CA LEU A 42 16.84 6.68 10.36
C LEU A 42 15.98 6.68 11.63
N GLY A 43 16.35 7.47 12.65
CA GLY A 43 15.58 7.59 13.89
C GLY A 43 14.18 8.16 13.65
N ILE A 44 14.07 9.26 12.89
CA ILE A 44 12.79 9.88 12.55
C ILE A 44 11.97 8.95 11.65
N GLY A 45 12.60 8.35 10.63
CA GLY A 45 11.95 7.36 9.77
C GLY A 45 11.38 6.19 10.56
N GLY A 46 12.19 5.60 11.45
CA GLY A 46 11.76 4.52 12.34
C GLY A 46 10.63 4.92 13.29
N PHE A 47 10.67 6.16 13.81
CA PHE A 47 9.61 6.69 14.67
C PHE A 47 8.28 6.84 13.91
N ILE A 48 8.32 7.40 12.70
CA ILE A 48 7.13 7.53 11.84
C ILE A 48 6.58 6.14 11.49
N LEU A 49 7.46 5.18 11.13
CA LEU A 49 7.07 3.80 10.87
C LEU A 49 6.46 3.12 12.10
N GLY A 50 6.97 3.41 13.29
CA GLY A 50 6.39 2.93 14.56
C GLY A 50 4.97 3.44 14.78
N ILE A 51 4.74 4.74 14.56
CA ILE A 51 3.40 5.35 14.64
C ILE A 51 2.45 4.71 13.62
N LEU A 52 2.90 4.57 12.37
CA LEU A 52 2.11 3.92 11.32
C LEU A 52 1.76 2.47 11.67
N GLY A 53 2.70 1.72 12.27
CA GLY A 53 2.46 0.35 12.74
C GLY A 53 1.47 0.27 13.91
N VAL A 54 1.47 1.25 14.83
CA VAL A 54 0.48 1.33 15.91
C VAL A 54 -0.91 1.62 15.34
N ILE A 55 -1.02 2.55 14.39
CA ILE A 55 -2.32 2.92 13.78
C ILE A 55 -2.88 1.77 12.93
N GLY A 56 -2.05 1.12 12.12
CA GLY A 56 -2.49 0.05 11.23
C GLY A 56 -2.68 -1.31 11.93
N GLY A 57 -2.24 -1.42 13.19
CA GLY A 57 -2.33 -2.65 13.97
C GLY A 57 -1.49 -3.81 13.40
N PRO A 58 -1.60 -5.02 13.99
CA PRO A 58 -0.77 -6.18 13.63
C PRO A 58 -0.90 -6.59 12.16
N VAL A 59 -2.06 -6.36 11.53
CA VAL A 59 -2.32 -6.70 10.12
C VAL A 59 -1.50 -5.82 9.16
N SER A 60 -1.16 -4.58 9.56
CA SER A 60 -0.33 -3.68 8.77
C SER A 60 1.18 -3.91 8.93
N LEU A 61 1.59 -4.65 9.96
CA LEU A 61 2.99 -4.88 10.31
C LEU A 61 3.64 -5.95 9.40
N PHE A 62 4.98 -5.92 9.32
CA PHE A 62 5.81 -6.89 8.58
C PHE A 62 5.53 -6.98 7.06
N LYS A 63 5.90 -8.11 6.42
CA LYS A 63 5.68 -8.34 4.98
C LYS A 63 4.20 -8.40 4.60
N GLY A 64 3.33 -8.77 5.54
CA GLY A 64 1.89 -8.92 5.33
C GLY A 64 1.51 -10.06 4.39
N LEU A 65 2.35 -11.08 4.21
CA LEU A 65 2.07 -12.21 3.32
C LEU A 65 0.94 -13.09 3.83
N ASP A 66 1.09 -13.56 5.07
CA ASP A 66 0.06 -14.34 5.75
C ASP A 66 -1.21 -13.49 5.94
N GLU A 67 -1.03 -12.18 6.14
CA GLU A 67 -2.11 -11.24 6.40
C GLU A 67 -2.91 -10.93 5.13
N MET A 68 -2.27 -10.88 3.96
CA MET A 68 -2.97 -10.83 2.67
C MET A 68 -3.85 -12.08 2.49
N GLN A 69 -3.36 -13.26 2.87
CA GLN A 69 -4.15 -14.49 2.75
C GLN A 69 -5.33 -14.48 3.74
N GLN A 70 -5.13 -13.98 4.96
CA GLN A 70 -6.22 -13.78 5.93
C GLN A 70 -7.23 -12.74 5.44
N MET A 71 -6.80 -11.62 4.86
CA MET A 71 -7.68 -10.57 4.32
C MET A 71 -8.57 -11.09 3.18
N VAL A 72 -8.05 -12.01 2.36
CA VAL A 72 -8.79 -12.64 1.26
C VAL A 72 -9.68 -13.78 1.76
N ALA A 73 -9.23 -14.55 2.76
CA ALA A 73 -9.96 -15.71 3.30
C ALA A 73 -11.06 -15.31 4.29
N ASN A 74 -10.84 -14.30 5.12
CA ASN A 74 -11.77 -13.77 6.10
C ASN A 74 -12.23 -12.37 5.66
N GLN A 75 -13.43 -12.29 5.06
CA GLN A 75 -14.10 -11.03 4.71
C GLN A 75 -14.65 -10.27 5.95
N ALA A 76 -13.95 -10.34 7.09
CA ALA A 76 -14.38 -9.70 8.33
C ALA A 76 -14.06 -8.19 8.37
N PHE A 77 -13.35 -7.68 7.37
CA PHE A 77 -12.91 -6.30 7.29
C PHE A 77 -13.92 -5.45 6.51
N SER A 78 -14.19 -4.25 7.00
CA SER A 78 -15.03 -3.28 6.30
C SER A 78 -14.26 -2.58 5.16
N THR A 79 -14.99 -1.95 4.24
CA THR A 79 -14.39 -1.12 3.17
C THR A 79 -13.41 -0.07 3.72
N SER A 80 -13.73 0.52 4.87
CA SER A 80 -12.86 1.49 5.56
C SER A 80 -11.57 0.88 6.08
N ASP A 81 -11.61 -0.37 6.56
CA ASP A 81 -10.42 -1.05 7.09
C ASP A 81 -9.45 -1.35 5.95
N TYR A 82 -9.96 -1.86 4.82
CA TYR A 82 -9.15 -2.10 3.63
C TYR A 82 -8.51 -0.81 3.10
N PHE A 83 -9.26 0.29 3.06
CA PHE A 83 -8.72 1.58 2.64
C PHE A 83 -7.62 2.08 3.60
N LEU A 84 -7.87 2.02 4.91
CA LEU A 84 -6.91 2.43 5.93
C LEU A 84 -5.62 1.62 5.87
N LEU A 85 -5.72 0.29 5.72
CA LEU A 85 -4.57 -0.60 5.55
C LEU A 85 -3.76 -0.26 4.28
N ALA A 86 -4.43 0.02 3.15
CA ALA A 86 -3.77 0.42 1.92
C ALA A 86 -2.98 1.72 2.09
N VAL A 87 -3.60 2.75 2.68
CA VAL A 87 -2.97 4.05 2.91
C VAL A 87 -1.78 3.95 3.86
N ILE A 88 -1.93 3.23 4.97
CA ILE A 88 -0.86 3.05 5.96
C ILE A 88 0.32 2.29 5.34
N LYS A 89 0.06 1.21 4.60
CA LYS A 89 1.14 0.42 3.99
C LYS A 89 1.86 1.20 2.89
N LEU A 90 1.12 1.98 2.09
CA LEU A 90 1.69 2.87 1.08
C LEU A 90 2.56 3.95 1.73
N ALA A 91 2.07 4.60 2.80
CA ALA A 91 2.83 5.60 3.54
C ALA A 91 4.10 5.00 4.17
N ALA A 92 3.99 3.81 4.79
CA ALA A 92 5.12 3.10 5.37
C ALA A 92 6.17 2.75 4.31
N LEU A 93 5.75 2.30 3.12
CA LEU A 93 6.65 2.02 2.00
C LEU A 93 7.42 3.26 1.56
N VAL A 94 6.73 4.40 1.39
CA VAL A 94 7.36 5.65 0.95
C VAL A 94 8.31 6.19 2.02
N VAL A 95 7.91 6.17 3.29
CA VAL A 95 8.75 6.63 4.41
C VAL A 95 9.99 5.76 4.54
N ALA A 96 9.85 4.43 4.54
CA ALA A 96 10.98 3.51 4.63
C ALA A 96 11.97 3.72 3.48
N ALA A 97 11.46 3.89 2.25
CA ALA A 97 12.26 4.13 1.07
C ALA A 97 12.96 5.51 1.09
N ALA A 98 12.29 6.55 1.57
CA ALA A 98 12.85 7.90 1.68
C ALA A 98 13.92 8.01 2.78
N SER A 99 13.73 7.32 3.92
CA SER A 99 14.65 7.31 5.07
C SER A 99 15.88 6.43 4.88
N GLY A 100 15.93 5.64 3.81
CA GLY A 100 17.07 4.75 3.52
C GLY A 100 17.03 3.41 4.25
N PHE A 101 15.88 2.97 4.77
CA PHE A 101 15.73 1.60 5.26
C PHE A 101 15.92 0.61 4.11
N ARG A 102 16.80 -0.38 4.31
CA ARG A 102 17.02 -1.44 3.32
C ARG A 102 15.91 -2.48 3.42
N GLY A 103 15.19 -2.67 2.31
CA GLY A 103 14.13 -3.66 2.18
C GLY A 103 13.55 -3.66 0.76
N GLY A 104 12.93 -4.77 0.37
CA GLY A 104 12.24 -4.88 -0.92
C GLY A 104 10.91 -4.13 -0.93
N ARG A 105 10.54 -3.54 -2.08
CA ARG A 105 9.29 -2.76 -2.24
C ARG A 105 8.11 -3.59 -2.76
N ILE A 106 8.39 -4.76 -3.35
CA ILE A 106 7.40 -5.59 -4.04
C ILE A 106 6.32 -6.10 -3.08
N PHE A 107 6.67 -6.75 -1.96
CA PHE A 107 5.66 -7.28 -1.04
C PHE A 107 4.78 -6.19 -0.42
N PRO A 108 5.33 -5.05 0.07
CA PRO A 108 4.49 -3.93 0.50
C PRO A 108 3.59 -3.37 -0.60
N ALA A 109 4.08 -3.27 -1.85
CA ALA A 109 3.27 -2.80 -2.97
C ALA A 109 2.13 -3.77 -3.29
N VAL A 110 2.40 -5.09 -3.34
CA VAL A 110 1.38 -6.12 -3.54
C VAL A 110 0.34 -6.07 -2.42
N PHE A 111 0.74 -5.87 -1.17
CA PHE A 111 -0.19 -5.70 -0.04
C PHE A 111 -1.14 -4.51 -0.26
N VAL A 112 -0.61 -3.37 -0.70
CA VAL A 112 -1.43 -2.20 -1.06
C VAL A 112 -2.41 -2.57 -2.17
N GLY A 113 -1.96 -3.31 -3.19
CA GLY A 113 -2.81 -3.78 -4.29
C GLY A 113 -3.94 -4.69 -3.83
N VAL A 114 -3.66 -5.65 -2.94
CA VAL A 114 -4.68 -6.54 -2.36
C VAL A 114 -5.70 -5.74 -1.56
N ALA A 115 -5.24 -4.84 -0.68
CA ALA A 115 -6.13 -4.01 0.14
C ALA A 115 -7.03 -3.10 -0.72
N LEU A 116 -6.47 -2.43 -1.74
CA LEU A 116 -7.25 -1.63 -2.69
C LEU A 116 -8.23 -2.47 -3.50
N GLY A 117 -7.81 -3.66 -3.98
CA GLY A 117 -8.68 -4.54 -4.75
C GLY A 117 -9.87 -5.06 -3.94
N LEU A 118 -9.65 -5.43 -2.67
CA LEU A 118 -10.71 -5.85 -1.76
C LEU A 118 -11.63 -4.68 -1.38
N MET A 119 -11.07 -3.49 -1.15
CA MET A 119 -11.84 -2.26 -0.92
C MET A 119 -12.80 -1.98 -2.10
N LEU A 120 -12.31 -2.12 -3.33
CA LEU A 120 -13.12 -1.89 -4.53
C LEU A 120 -14.17 -2.99 -4.76
N HIS A 121 -13.87 -4.24 -4.40
CA HIS A 121 -14.84 -5.33 -4.44
C HIS A 121 -15.98 -5.10 -3.45
N GLU A 122 -15.67 -4.71 -2.22
CA GLU A 122 -16.68 -4.38 -1.20
C GLU A 122 -17.56 -3.19 -1.64
N HIS A 123 -16.98 -2.21 -2.34
CA HIS A 123 -17.75 -1.07 -2.84
C HIS A 123 -18.62 -1.41 -4.05
N VAL A 124 -18.18 -2.35 -4.89
CA VAL A 124 -18.89 -2.79 -6.09
C VAL A 124 -18.92 -4.33 -6.13
N PRO A 125 -19.81 -4.97 -5.34
CA PRO A 125 -19.83 -6.44 -5.20
C PRO A 125 -20.21 -7.17 -6.49
N ALA A 126 -20.68 -6.44 -7.50
CA ALA A 126 -20.96 -6.96 -8.84
C ALA A 126 -19.69 -7.39 -9.61
N VAL A 127 -18.50 -6.87 -9.24
CA VAL A 127 -17.24 -7.25 -9.87
C VAL A 127 -16.54 -8.30 -9.01
N PRO A 128 -16.17 -9.48 -9.53
CA PRO A 128 -15.50 -10.51 -8.74
C PRO A 128 -14.19 -10.03 -8.09
N ALA A 129 -13.97 -10.39 -6.83
CA ALA A 129 -12.77 -10.02 -6.06
C ALA A 129 -11.46 -10.42 -6.77
N ALA A 130 -11.46 -11.56 -7.48
CA ALA A 130 -10.29 -12.00 -8.25
C ALA A 130 -9.86 -10.96 -9.30
N ILE A 131 -10.82 -10.29 -9.95
CA ILE A 131 -10.55 -9.26 -10.97
C ILE A 131 -10.05 -7.99 -10.29
N THR A 132 -10.73 -7.50 -9.26
CA THR A 132 -10.33 -6.26 -8.59
C THR A 132 -8.95 -6.40 -7.94
N VAL A 133 -8.67 -7.52 -7.27
CA VAL A 133 -7.38 -7.79 -6.63
C VAL A 133 -6.26 -7.95 -7.66
N SER A 134 -6.45 -8.76 -8.70
CA SER A 134 -5.40 -8.96 -9.72
C SER A 134 -5.09 -7.67 -10.50
N CYS A 135 -6.11 -6.92 -10.90
CA CYS A 135 -5.93 -5.64 -11.60
C CYS A 135 -5.32 -4.57 -10.69
N ALA A 136 -5.68 -4.51 -9.41
CA ALA A 136 -5.09 -3.56 -8.47
C ALA A 136 -3.61 -3.88 -8.17
N ILE A 137 -3.27 -5.16 -7.99
CA ILE A 137 -1.86 -5.60 -7.85
C ILE A 137 -1.07 -5.24 -9.11
N LEU A 138 -1.62 -5.52 -10.30
CA LEU A 138 -0.96 -5.15 -11.55
C LEU A 138 -0.74 -3.64 -11.62
N GLY A 139 -1.76 -2.83 -11.32
CA GLY A 139 -1.66 -1.38 -11.38
C GLY A 139 -0.64 -0.78 -10.41
N ILE A 140 -0.57 -1.29 -9.16
CA ILE A 140 0.35 -0.76 -8.15
C ILE A 140 1.80 -1.19 -8.37
N VAL A 141 2.02 -2.39 -8.94
CA VAL A 141 3.38 -2.92 -9.19
C VAL A 141 3.98 -2.36 -10.49
N LEU A 142 3.16 -1.88 -11.41
CA LEU A 142 3.61 -1.25 -12.66
C LEU A 142 4.36 0.08 -12.45
N VAL A 143 4.20 0.72 -11.28
CA VAL A 143 4.69 2.07 -10.97
C VAL A 143 5.76 2.01 -9.87
#